data_AF-A0A1D9CYM0-F1
#
_entry.id   AF-A0A1D9CYM0-F1
#
_cell.length_a   1.000
_cell.length_b   1.000
_cell.length_c   1.000
_cell.angle_alpha   90.00
_cell.angle_beta   90.00
_cell.angle_gamma   90.00
#
_symmetry.space_group_name_H-M   'P 1'
#
loop_
_entity.id
_entity.type
_entity.pdbx_description
1 polymer ?
#
loop_
_entity_poly.entity_id
_entity_poly.type
_entity_poly.pdbx_seq_one_letter_code
_entity_poly.pdbx_strand_id
1 'polypeptide(L)' 'MNCEQTVAIDLPQKILISEDANKKVWLSYNNPEYLKTRHNIKGCDTVIDNVSKALNAISTAAVAK' A
#
# COMPACT_ATOMS: atom_id res chain seq x y z
N MET A 1 -5.20 -11.74 -6.01
CA MET A 1 -5.42 -10.94 -7.24
C MET A 1 -5.54 -11.92 -8.39
N ASN A 2 -6.32 -11.65 -9.44
CA ASN A 2 -6.54 -12.70 -10.46
C ASN A 2 -5.27 -13.03 -11.29
N CYS A 3 -4.34 -12.08 -11.42
CA CYS A 3 -3.09 -12.26 -12.15
C CYS A 3 -1.97 -12.94 -11.36
N GLU A 4 -2.09 -13.04 -10.03
CA GLU A 4 -1.15 -13.79 -9.19
C GLU A 4 -1.84 -14.14 -7.86
N GLN A 5 -1.94 -15.43 -7.56
CA GLN A 5 -2.65 -15.92 -6.38
C GLN A 5 -1.80 -15.80 -5.11
N THR A 6 -0.48 -15.94 -5.20
CA THR A 6 0.40 -15.91 -4.01
C THR A 6 0.38 -14.55 -3.31
N VAL A 7 0.03 -13.47 -4.03
CA VAL A 7 -0.13 -12.13 -3.43
C VAL A 7 -1.16 -12.10 -2.30
N ALA A 8 -2.11 -13.05 -2.27
CA ALA A 8 -3.09 -13.16 -1.20
C ALA A 8 -2.47 -13.35 0.19
N ILE A 9 -1.23 -13.86 0.28
CA ILE A 9 -0.50 -14.03 1.54
C ILE A 9 -0.21 -12.68 2.21
N ASP A 10 0.01 -11.63 1.42
CA ASP A 10 0.31 -10.26 1.91
C ASP A 10 -0.95 -9.36 1.96
N LEU A 11 -2.12 -9.91 1.62
CA LEU A 11 -3.40 -9.22 1.71
C LEU A 11 -4.10 -9.52 3.05
N PRO A 12 -4.98 -8.64 3.55
CA PRO A 12 -5.37 -7.34 2.98
C PRO A 12 -4.27 -6.26 3.07
N GLN A 13 -4.43 -5.18 2.28
CA GLN A 13 -3.58 -3.98 2.40
C GLN A 13 -3.72 -3.36 3.79
N LYS A 14 -2.63 -2.81 4.32
CA LYS A 14 -2.56 -2.26 5.69
C LYS A 14 -1.92 -0.87 5.69
N ILE A 15 -2.47 0.01 6.50
CA ILE A 15 -1.85 1.29 6.87
C ILE A 15 -1.59 1.24 8.38
N LEU A 16 -0.35 1.51 8.77
CA LEU A 16 0.06 1.69 10.16
C LEU A 16 0.03 3.18 10.50
N ILE A 17 -0.67 3.50 11.57
CA ILE A 17 -0.72 4.84 12.17
C ILE A 17 0.15 4.81 13.42
N SER A 18 1.11 5.72 13.53
CA SER A 18 1.99 5.85 14.70
C SER A 18 2.26 7.30 15.05
N GLU A 19 2.58 7.58 16.31
CA GLU A 19 3.00 8.90 16.78
C GLU A 19 4.48 8.84 17.20
N ASP A 20 5.28 9.83 16.81
CA ASP A 20 6.68 9.95 17.25
C ASP A 20 6.85 10.76 18.54
N ALA A 21 8.09 10.85 19.04
CA ALA A 21 8.42 11.59 20.25
C ALA A 21 8.12 13.10 20.17
N ASN A 22 8.03 13.66 18.96
CA ASN A 22 7.69 15.06 18.70
C ASN A 22 6.18 15.29 18.53
N LYS A 23 5.34 14.30 18.89
CA LYS A 23 3.88 14.36 18.71
C LYS A 23 3.43 14.46 17.26
N LYS A 24 4.26 14.04 16.32
CA LYS A 24 3.89 13.97 14.90
C LYS A 24 3.28 12.60 14.60
N VAL A 25 2.10 12.60 14.00
CA VAL A 25 1.43 11.39 13.50
C VAL A 25 1.98 11.03 12.12
N TRP A 26 2.27 9.75 11.93
CA TRP A 26 2.78 9.16 10.70
C TRP A 26 1.80 8.08 10.23
N LEU A 27 1.51 8.09 8.93
CA LEU A 27 0.83 7.02 8.24
C LEU A 27 1.84 6.34 7.32
N SER A 28 1.97 5.02 7.45
CA SER A 28 2.90 4.22 6.66
C SER A 28 2.20 2.98 6.12
N TYR A 29 2.55 2.57 4.91
CA TYR A 29 2.03 1.37 4.27
C TYR A 29 3.10 0.75 3.38
N ASN A 30 2.99 -0.54 3.11
CA ASN A 30 3.90 -1.22 2.19
C ASN A 30 3.73 -0.66 0.78
N ASN A 31 4.84 -0.35 0.11
CA ASN A 31 4.81 0.05 -1.29
C ASN A 31 4.22 -1.10 -2.15
N PRO A 32 3.10 -0.92 -2.87
CA PRO A 32 2.52 -2.00 -3.68
C PRO A 32 3.44 -2.57 -4.77
N GLU A 33 4.42 -1.79 -5.27
CA GLU A 33 5.45 -2.30 -6.19
C GLU A 33 6.33 -3.39 -5.57
N TYR A 34 6.48 -3.39 -4.24
CA TYR A 34 7.17 -4.48 -3.54
C TYR A 34 6.41 -5.80 -3.69
N LEU A 35 5.07 -5.79 -3.69
CA LEU A 35 4.26 -6.99 -3.89
C LEU A 35 4.40 -7.55 -5.30
N LYS A 36 4.49 -6.66 -6.30
CA LYS A 36 4.77 -7.05 -7.69
C LYS A 36 6.10 -7.79 -7.79
N THR A 37 7.15 -7.26 -7.17
CA THR A 37 8.48 -7.88 -7.18
C THR A 37 8.49 -9.19 -6.41
N ARG A 38 7.93 -9.23 -5.19
CA ARG A 38 7.93 -10.40 -4.30
C ARG A 38 7.19 -11.60 -4.88
N HIS A 39 6.04 -11.35 -5.51
CA HIS A 39 5.18 -12.39 -6.07
C HIS A 39 5.35 -12.58 -7.58
N ASN A 40 6.32 -11.90 -8.21
CA ASN A 40 6.57 -11.96 -9.65
C ASN A 40 5.30 -11.68 -10.49
N ILE A 41 4.52 -10.67 -10.08
CA ILE A 41 3.24 -10.34 -10.69
C ILE A 41 3.47 -9.78 -12.10
N LYS A 42 2.74 -10.30 -13.09
CA LYS A 42 2.79 -9.88 -14.49
C LYS A 42 1.40 -9.50 -15.01
N GLY A 43 1.35 -8.53 -15.93
CA GLY A 43 0.09 -8.13 -16.59
C GLY A 43 -0.91 -7.40 -15.68
N CYS A 44 -0.45 -6.86 -14.56
CA CYS A 44 -1.29 -6.25 -13.52
C CYS A 44 -0.81 -4.86 -13.08
N ASP A 45 0.04 -4.22 -13.89
CA ASP A 45 0.67 -2.94 -13.56
C ASP A 45 -0.37 -1.85 -13.25
N THR A 46 -1.45 -1.78 -14.03
CA THR A 46 -2.55 -0.84 -13.79
C THR A 46 -3.24 -1.09 -12.44
N VAL A 47 -3.38 -2.35 -12.02
CA VAL A 47 -3.99 -2.69 -10.72
C VAL A 47 -3.06 -2.27 -9.58
N ILE A 48 -1.76 -2.55 -9.69
CA ILE A 48 -0.75 -2.16 -8.70
C ILE A 48 -0.69 -0.63 -8.56
N ASP A 49 -0.66 0.10 -9.68
CA ASP A 49 -0.66 1.57 -9.70
C ASP A 49 -1.92 2.15 -9.06
N ASN A 50 -3.11 1.57 -9.35
CA ASN A 50 -4.36 1.99 -8.72
C ASN A 50 -4.33 1.79 -7.19
N VAL A 51 -3.79 0.67 -6.71
CA VAL A 51 -3.64 0.42 -5.26
C VAL A 51 -2.68 1.44 -4.64
N SER A 52 -1.55 1.73 -5.30
CA SER A 52 -0.59 2.75 -4.85
C SER A 52 -1.24 4.13 -4.75
N LYS A 53 -1.98 4.55 -5.77
CA LYS A 53 -2.71 5.82 -5.79
C LYS A 53 -3.75 5.89 -4.68
N ALA A 54 -4.52 4.82 -4.47
CA ALA A 54 -5.54 4.77 -3.44
C ALA A 54 -4.93 4.89 -2.02
N LEU A 55 -3.89 4.11 -1.71
CA LEU A 55 -3.21 4.18 -0.41
C LEU A 55 -2.61 5.57 -0.14
N ASN A 56 -2.00 6.18 -1.15
CA ASN A 56 -1.44 7.52 -1.05
C ASN A 56 -2.52 8.60 -0.85
N ALA A 57 -3.61 8.53 -1.61
CA ALA A 57 -4.72 9.47 -1.51
C ALA A 57 -5.40 9.39 -0.14
N ILE A 58 -5.69 8.18 0.35
CA ILE A 58 -6.28 7.96 1.67
C ILE A 58 -5.35 8.50 2.76
N SER A 59 -4.06 8.17 2.70
CA SER A 59 -3.10 8.60 3.72
C SER A 59 -2.90 10.11 3.73
N THR A 60 -2.85 10.74 2.55
CA THR A 60 -2.71 12.20 2.41
C THR A 60 -3.97 12.90 2.91
N ALA A 61 -5.16 12.41 2.54
CA ALA A 61 -6.43 12.98 3.00
C ALA A 61 -6.59 12.89 4.52
N ALA A 62 -6.14 11.79 5.14
CA ALA A 62 -6.22 11.60 6.59
C ALA A 62 -5.30 12.54 7.39
N VAL A 63 -4.28 13.13 6.76
CA VAL A 63 -3.37 14.10 7.40
C VAL A 63 -3.53 15.54 6.87
N ALA A 64 -4.48 15.76 5.96
CA ALA A 64 -4.82 17.09 5.48
C ALA A 64 -5.50 17.89 6.61
N LYS A 65 -5.11 19.16 6.77
CA LYS A 65 -5.70 20.06 7.77
C LYS A 65 -7.05 20.60 7.33
#